data_AF-A0A4Z2B8K9-F1
#
_entry.id   AF-A0A4Z2B8K9-F1
#
_cell.length_a   1.000
_cell.length_b   1.000
_cell.length_c   1.000
_cell.angle_alpha   90.00
_cell.angle_beta   90.00
_cell.angle_gamma   90.00
#
_symmetry.space_group_name_H-M   'P 1'
#
loop_
_entity.id
_entity.type
_entity.pdbx_description
1 polymer ?
#
loop_
_entity_poly.entity_id
_entity_poly.type
_entity_poly.pdbx_seq_one_letter_code
_entity_poly.pdbx_strand_id
1 'polypeptide(L)'
;MVQITVETMAELRRSLREMKEYTVTCGRLGQSESQELVCVQWVEEKCTVNKGVISSIDGKSMESISSTKMFQKSEYKENGKIIRWTEVFFLQRGDRPKEGTSDSAEHNRLIERIARAFCLALCPHLKLLKEDGMAKLGLRVTFESQEVGFVAGSNGQPLPAQYLDALDNMLAPVMSSRGRKRGDEPLVMELVFYILENIT
;
A
#
# COMPACT_ATOMS: atom_id res chain seq x y z
N MET A 1 23.63 31.32 -2.38
CA MET A 1 23.71 31.31 -0.89
C MET A 1 22.88 32.48 -0.41
N VAL A 2 21.86 32.27 0.45
CA VAL A 2 20.96 33.34 0.95
C VAL A 2 21.32 33.66 2.39
N GLN A 3 21.63 34.93 2.68
CA GLN A 3 21.94 35.38 4.04
C GLN A 3 20.73 36.14 4.59
N ILE A 4 20.25 35.71 5.76
CA ILE A 4 19.07 36.28 6.43
C ILE A 4 19.41 36.66 7.87
N THR A 5 18.61 37.54 8.47
CA THR A 5 18.82 37.92 9.87
C THR A 5 18.39 36.79 10.83
N VAL A 6 18.78 36.93 12.09
CA VAL A 6 18.46 35.94 13.13
C VAL A 6 16.94 35.86 13.35
N GLU A 7 16.26 36.99 13.26
CA GLU A 7 14.80 37.12 13.42
C GLU A 7 14.08 36.39 12.28
N THR A 8 14.43 36.67 11.02
CA THR A 8 13.86 36.00 9.85
C THR A 8 14.11 34.50 9.88
N MET A 9 15.30 34.06 10.32
CA MET A 9 15.59 32.64 10.50
C MET A 9 14.71 31.98 11.57
N ALA A 10 14.41 32.68 12.67
CA ALA A 10 13.53 32.17 13.72
C ALA A 10 12.08 32.01 13.22
N GLU A 11 11.59 32.96 12.43
CA GLU A 11 10.27 32.90 11.79
C GLU A 11 10.16 31.82 10.71
N LEU A 12 11.17 31.69 9.86
CA LEU A 12 11.25 30.62 8.88
C LEU A 12 11.16 29.25 9.57
N ARG A 13 11.96 29.03 10.63
CA ARG A 13 11.92 27.78 11.40
C ARG A 13 10.56 27.52 12.05
N ARG A 14 9.87 28.57 12.50
CA ARG A 14 8.51 28.46 13.05
C ARG A 14 7.53 28.04 11.96
N SER A 15 7.55 28.72 10.81
CA SER A 15 6.68 28.44 9.67
C SER A 15 6.88 27.02 9.14
N LEU A 16 8.13 26.55 9.06
CA LEU A 16 8.45 25.17 8.69
C LEU A 16 7.90 24.13 9.68
N ARG A 17 7.96 24.38 11.00
CA ARG A 17 7.35 23.49 12.00
C ARG A 17 5.82 23.47 11.92
N GLU A 18 5.22 24.57 11.48
CA GLU A 18 3.78 24.71 11.32
C GLU A 18 3.27 24.30 9.93
N MET A 19 4.13 23.76 9.04
CA MET A 19 3.78 23.41 7.66
C MET A 19 3.19 24.58 6.86
N LYS A 20 3.67 25.81 7.12
CA LYS A 20 3.25 27.01 6.39
C LYS A 20 4.29 27.40 5.35
N GLU A 21 3.81 27.92 4.23
CA GLU A 21 4.66 28.60 3.25
C GLU A 21 5.27 29.85 3.88
N TYR A 22 6.48 30.20 3.44
CA TYR A 22 7.18 31.37 3.95
C TYR A 22 7.95 32.06 2.82
N THR A 23 7.93 33.39 2.80
CA THR A 23 8.65 34.19 1.80
C THR A 23 9.65 35.09 2.49
N VAL A 24 10.90 35.01 2.07
CA VAL A 24 11.98 35.91 2.50
C VAL A 24 12.18 36.98 1.44
N THR A 25 12.09 38.24 1.82
CA THR A 25 12.51 39.34 0.95
C THR A 25 14.02 39.55 1.09
N CYS A 26 14.72 39.48 -0.03
CA CYS A 26 16.17 39.65 -0.16
C CYS A 26 16.47 40.91 -0.99
N GLY A 27 17.63 41.51 -0.83
CA GLY A 27 18.03 42.70 -1.57
C GLY A 27 18.92 43.64 -0.77
N ARG A 28 19.43 44.70 -1.42
CA ARG A 28 20.22 45.72 -0.71
C ARG A 28 19.30 46.57 0.18
N LEU A 29 19.70 46.73 1.44
CA LEU A 29 19.01 47.62 2.39
C LEU A 29 18.92 49.04 1.80
N GLY A 30 17.70 49.53 1.60
CA GLY A 30 17.43 50.90 1.13
C GLY A 30 17.29 51.09 -0.39
N GLN A 31 17.33 50.04 -1.20
CA GLN A 31 17.05 50.12 -2.65
C GLN A 31 15.86 49.23 -3.04
N SER A 32 14.75 49.87 -3.39
CA SER A 32 13.50 49.19 -3.81
C SER A 32 13.64 48.42 -5.13
N GLU A 33 14.54 48.86 -6.02
CA GLU A 33 14.69 48.29 -7.37
C GLU A 33 15.47 46.97 -7.42
N SER A 34 15.99 46.48 -6.28
CA SER A 34 16.79 45.25 -6.19
C SER A 34 16.22 44.25 -5.18
N GLN A 35 14.91 44.27 -4.98
CA GLN A 35 14.24 43.31 -4.10
C GLN A 35 14.00 41.99 -4.83
N GLU A 36 14.58 40.92 -4.31
CA GLU A 36 14.35 39.55 -4.74
C GLU A 36 13.48 38.84 -3.70
N LEU A 37 12.66 37.89 -4.13
CA LEU A 37 11.84 37.07 -3.24
C LEU A 37 12.34 35.63 -3.26
N VAL A 38 12.56 35.07 -2.08
CA VAL A 38 12.86 33.66 -1.89
C VAL A 38 11.66 33.01 -1.24
N CYS A 39 10.90 32.23 -2.02
CA CYS A 39 9.71 31.53 -1.57
C CYS A 39 10.05 30.11 -1.13
N VAL A 40 9.62 29.75 0.06
CA VAL A 40 9.66 28.38 0.61
C VAL A 40 8.24 27.86 0.60
N GLN A 41 7.98 26.93 -0.31
CA GLN A 41 6.64 26.37 -0.52
C GLN A 41 6.63 24.88 -0.19
N TRP A 42 5.59 24.45 0.49
CA TRP A 42 5.26 23.04 0.60
C TRP A 42 4.58 22.64 -0.69
N VAL A 43 5.24 21.77 -1.44
CA VAL A 43 4.69 21.26 -2.70
C VAL A 43 4.13 19.86 -2.46
N GLU A 44 3.11 19.50 -3.24
CA GLU A 44 2.69 18.12 -3.32
C GLU A 44 3.87 17.25 -3.76
N GLU A 45 4.08 16.14 -3.05
CA GLU A 45 5.08 15.17 -3.43
C GLU A 45 4.69 14.58 -4.78
N LYS A 46 5.48 14.87 -5.83
CA LYS A 46 5.28 14.25 -7.13
C LYS A 46 5.44 12.74 -6.96
N CYS A 47 4.45 11.97 -7.43
CA CYS A 47 4.45 10.53 -7.30
C CYS A 47 5.79 9.93 -7.74
N THR A 48 6.53 9.34 -6.80
CA THR A 48 7.89 8.85 -7.02
C THR A 48 7.91 7.39 -7.48
N VAL A 49 6.87 6.62 -7.13
CA VAL A 49 6.76 5.17 -7.38
C VAL A 49 5.36 4.80 -7.87
N ASN A 50 5.26 3.66 -8.58
CA ASN A 50 4.00 3.04 -9.00
C ASN A 50 3.06 3.93 -9.85
N LYS A 51 3.62 4.83 -10.68
CA LYS A 51 2.86 5.69 -11.61
C LYS A 51 1.93 4.87 -12.51
N GLY A 52 0.67 5.29 -12.60
CA GLY A 52 -0.38 4.65 -13.39
C GLY A 52 -0.89 3.31 -12.85
N VAL A 53 -0.39 2.84 -11.69
CA VAL A 53 -0.85 1.58 -11.11
C VAL A 53 -2.17 1.82 -10.37
N ILE A 54 -3.16 0.97 -10.65
CA ILE A 54 -4.45 0.98 -10.00
C ILE A 54 -4.76 -0.38 -9.34
N SER A 55 -5.53 -0.33 -8.26
CA SER A 55 -6.08 -1.49 -7.59
C SER A 55 -7.00 -2.27 -8.53
N SER A 56 -6.85 -3.59 -8.57
CA SER A 56 -7.77 -4.47 -9.30
C SER A 56 -9.10 -4.68 -8.58
N ILE A 57 -9.26 -4.19 -7.35
CA ILE A 57 -10.46 -4.36 -6.54
C ILE A 57 -11.47 -3.25 -6.81
N ASP A 58 -11.01 -1.99 -6.76
CA ASP A 58 -11.89 -0.81 -6.83
C ASP A 58 -11.35 0.32 -7.72
N GLY A 59 -10.26 0.08 -8.46
CA GLY A 59 -9.69 1.06 -9.39
C GLY A 59 -8.98 2.25 -8.71
N LYS A 60 -8.81 2.22 -7.38
CA LYS A 60 -8.08 3.28 -6.66
C LYS A 60 -6.63 3.34 -7.10
N SER A 61 -6.10 4.56 -7.15
CA SER A 61 -4.69 4.81 -7.46
C SER A 61 -3.79 4.19 -6.40
N MET A 62 -2.75 3.49 -6.86
CA MET A 62 -1.67 2.95 -6.02
C MET A 62 -0.38 3.77 -6.18
N GLU A 63 -0.48 4.95 -6.79
CA GLU A 63 0.65 5.87 -6.94
C GLU A 63 1.15 6.34 -5.57
N SER A 64 2.48 6.42 -5.43
CA SER A 64 3.14 6.78 -4.16
C SER A 64 2.96 5.78 -3.00
N ILE A 65 2.24 4.68 -3.20
CA ILE A 65 2.09 3.63 -2.20
C ILE A 65 3.31 2.71 -2.25
N SER A 66 3.93 2.45 -1.11
CA SER A 66 5.04 1.49 -1.00
C SER A 66 4.58 0.07 -1.29
N SER A 67 5.34 -0.64 -2.13
CA SER A 67 5.09 -2.04 -2.45
C SER A 67 6.33 -2.91 -2.28
N THR A 68 6.10 -4.18 -1.93
CA THR A 68 7.14 -5.22 -1.89
C THR A 68 6.82 -6.27 -2.93
N LYS A 69 7.73 -6.49 -3.88
CA LYS A 69 7.63 -7.58 -4.85
C LYS A 69 7.99 -8.90 -4.19
N MET A 70 7.19 -9.91 -4.46
CA MET A 70 7.31 -11.22 -3.82
C MET A 70 7.73 -12.27 -4.85
N PHE A 71 8.72 -13.07 -4.47
CA PHE A 71 9.09 -14.27 -5.20
C PHE A 71 8.48 -15.47 -4.49
N GLN A 72 7.31 -15.90 -4.97
CA GLN A 72 6.63 -17.05 -4.40
C GLN A 72 7.41 -18.33 -4.74
N LYS A 73 7.92 -19.03 -3.72
CA LYS A 73 8.64 -20.31 -3.90
C LYS A 73 7.72 -21.46 -4.29
N SER A 74 6.43 -21.35 -3.96
CA SER A 74 5.43 -22.39 -4.19
C SER A 74 4.44 -21.94 -5.25
N GLU A 75 4.26 -22.76 -6.28
CA GLU A 75 3.25 -22.54 -7.31
C GLU A 75 2.00 -23.34 -6.98
N TYR A 76 0.84 -22.69 -7.05
CA TYR A 76 -0.46 -23.32 -6.84
C TYR A 76 -1.10 -23.53 -8.20
N LYS A 77 -1.35 -24.79 -8.56
CA LYS A 77 -1.77 -25.20 -9.89
C LYS A 77 -3.01 -26.07 -9.81
N GLU A 78 -3.98 -25.83 -10.70
CA GLU A 78 -5.20 -26.62 -10.83
C GLU A 78 -5.79 -26.40 -12.22
N ASN A 79 -6.41 -27.42 -12.83
CA ASN A 79 -7.10 -27.31 -14.12
C ASN A 79 -6.27 -26.64 -15.26
N GLY A 80 -4.95 -26.88 -15.29
CA GLY A 80 -4.04 -26.27 -16.28
C GLY A 80 -3.82 -24.77 -16.08
N LYS A 81 -4.18 -24.22 -14.92
CA LYS A 81 -3.95 -22.82 -14.53
C LYS A 81 -3.05 -22.75 -13.31
N ILE A 82 -2.33 -21.64 -13.18
CA ILE A 82 -1.47 -21.34 -12.02
C ILE A 82 -1.90 -20.00 -11.44
N ILE A 83 -2.08 -19.93 -10.12
CA ILE A 83 -2.21 -18.66 -9.40
C ILE A 83 -0.90 -18.28 -8.72
N ARG A 84 -0.45 -17.04 -8.94
CA ARG A 84 0.81 -16.52 -8.41
C ARG A 84 0.59 -15.19 -7.69
N TRP A 85 1.06 -15.11 -6.45
CA TRP A 85 1.21 -13.85 -5.73
C TRP A 85 2.48 -13.13 -6.20
N THR A 86 2.35 -11.86 -6.61
CA THR A 86 3.47 -11.11 -7.19
C THR A 86 3.91 -9.91 -6.36
N GLU A 87 2.98 -9.29 -5.64
CA GLU A 87 3.24 -8.00 -5.00
C GLU A 87 2.27 -7.77 -3.83
N VAL A 88 2.72 -6.98 -2.86
CA VAL A 88 1.88 -6.46 -1.77
C VAL A 88 2.11 -4.95 -1.64
N PHE A 89 1.02 -4.20 -1.50
CA PHE A 89 1.00 -2.77 -1.24
C PHE A 89 0.59 -2.51 0.21
N PHE A 90 1.23 -1.55 0.87
CA PHE A 90 0.91 -1.14 2.23
C PHE A 90 0.20 0.23 2.18
N LEU A 91 -1.14 0.21 2.23
CA LEU A 91 -1.98 1.40 2.03
C LEU A 91 -2.05 2.28 3.26
N GLN A 92 -2.09 1.65 4.43
CA GLN A 92 -2.02 2.34 5.70
C GLN A 92 -1.05 1.58 6.59
N ARG A 93 0.09 2.21 6.83
CA ARG A 93 1.00 1.93 7.92
C ARG A 93 0.91 3.17 8.78
N GLY A 94 0.57 3.03 10.06
CA GLY A 94 0.54 4.24 10.87
C GLY A 94 1.93 4.86 10.95
N ASP A 95 1.91 6.14 11.27
CA ASP A 95 3.03 7.03 11.10
C ASP A 95 4.06 6.78 12.22
N ARG A 96 5.12 6.00 11.91
CA ARG A 96 6.56 6.12 12.34
C ARG A 96 7.19 4.78 12.77
N PRO A 97 8.34 4.79 13.47
CA PRO A 97 9.69 4.62 12.93
C PRO A 97 10.25 3.19 13.11
N LYS A 98 11.03 2.69 12.13
CA LYS A 98 11.96 1.54 12.23
C LYS A 98 11.73 0.60 13.44
N GLU A 99 10.62 -0.13 13.47
CA GLU A 99 10.40 -1.17 14.48
C GLU A 99 11.33 -2.36 14.20
N GLY A 100 11.81 -2.98 15.29
CA GLY A 100 12.89 -3.97 15.28
C GLY A 100 12.66 -5.16 14.36
N THR A 101 13.74 -5.82 14.00
CA THR A 101 13.80 -6.97 13.06
C THR A 101 12.85 -8.12 13.39
N SER A 102 12.42 -8.27 14.64
CA SER A 102 11.53 -9.35 15.10
C SER A 102 10.07 -9.17 14.70
N ASP A 103 9.50 -7.96 14.77
CA ASP A 103 8.10 -7.75 14.37
C ASP A 103 7.93 -7.84 12.86
N SER A 104 8.94 -7.41 12.09
CA SER A 104 8.93 -7.55 10.62
C SER A 104 8.82 -9.02 10.15
N ALA A 105 9.47 -9.95 10.84
CA ALA A 105 9.44 -11.36 10.46
C ALA A 105 8.06 -12.03 10.68
N GLU A 106 7.41 -11.72 11.81
CA GLU A 106 6.06 -12.23 12.11
C GLU A 106 5.01 -11.64 11.16
N HIS A 107 5.13 -10.35 10.82
CA HIS A 107 4.30 -9.72 9.79
C HIS A 107 4.46 -10.41 8.43
N ASN A 108 5.69 -10.64 7.97
CA ASN A 108 5.93 -11.31 6.69
C ASN A 108 5.34 -12.73 6.66
N ARG A 109 5.47 -13.49 7.76
CA ARG A 109 4.86 -14.83 7.90
C ARG A 109 3.33 -14.78 7.83
N LEU A 110 2.71 -13.78 8.45
CA LEU A 110 1.25 -13.61 8.36
C LEU A 110 0.82 -13.31 6.93
N ILE A 111 1.50 -12.38 6.24
CA ILE A 111 1.20 -12.03 4.84
C ILE A 111 1.34 -13.27 3.94
N GLU A 112 2.40 -14.06 4.11
CA GLU A 112 2.58 -15.32 3.38
C GLU A 112 1.46 -16.33 3.65
N ARG A 113 1.01 -16.46 4.91
CA ARG A 113 -0.10 -17.35 5.27
C ARG A 113 -1.42 -16.89 4.65
N ILE A 114 -1.69 -15.59 4.62
CA ILE A 114 -2.86 -14.99 3.96
C ILE A 114 -2.80 -15.27 2.46
N ALA A 115 -1.66 -14.99 1.82
CA ALA A 115 -1.47 -15.25 0.39
C ALA A 115 -1.68 -16.73 0.04
N ARG A 116 -1.15 -17.64 0.86
CA ARG A 116 -1.36 -19.08 0.71
C ARG A 116 -2.82 -19.47 0.86
N ALA A 117 -3.53 -18.96 1.86
CA ALA A 117 -4.95 -19.25 2.06
C ALA A 117 -5.80 -18.76 0.87
N PHE A 118 -5.50 -17.57 0.35
CA PHE A 118 -6.15 -17.03 -0.85
C PHE A 118 -5.92 -17.94 -2.08
N CYS A 119 -4.67 -18.33 -2.34
CA CYS A 119 -4.36 -19.22 -3.47
C CYS A 119 -5.10 -20.57 -3.33
N LEU A 120 -5.09 -21.18 -2.15
CA LEU A 120 -5.74 -22.46 -1.91
C LEU A 120 -7.26 -22.40 -2.06
N ALA A 121 -7.89 -21.32 -1.59
CA ALA A 121 -9.33 -21.11 -1.73
C ALA A 121 -9.77 -21.01 -3.20
N LEU A 122 -8.95 -20.34 -4.02
CA LEU A 122 -9.29 -20.10 -5.44
C LEU A 122 -8.78 -21.19 -6.39
N CYS A 123 -7.88 -22.08 -5.95
CA CYS A 123 -7.37 -23.20 -6.77
C CYS A 123 -8.47 -23.95 -7.54
N PRO A 124 -9.56 -24.41 -6.90
CA PRO A 124 -10.61 -25.15 -7.61
C PRO A 124 -11.32 -24.34 -8.71
N HIS A 125 -11.22 -23.00 -8.64
CA HIS A 125 -11.96 -22.06 -9.46
C HIS A 125 -11.10 -21.33 -10.50
N LEU A 126 -9.80 -21.60 -10.59
CA LEU A 126 -8.88 -20.84 -11.46
C LEU A 126 -9.28 -20.87 -12.94
N LYS A 127 -9.81 -21.99 -13.42
CA LYS A 127 -10.27 -22.13 -14.81
C LYS A 127 -11.43 -21.18 -15.10
N LEU A 128 -12.48 -21.22 -14.25
CA LEU A 128 -13.67 -20.37 -14.39
C LEU A 128 -13.30 -18.89 -14.26
N LEU A 129 -12.52 -18.52 -13.24
CA LEU A 129 -12.04 -17.14 -13.07
C LEU A 129 -11.29 -16.63 -14.32
N LYS A 130 -10.46 -17.48 -14.92
CA LYS A 130 -9.73 -17.10 -16.14
C LYS A 130 -10.64 -16.96 -17.36
N GLU A 131 -11.61 -17.85 -17.52
CA GLU A 131 -12.62 -17.82 -18.59
C GLU A 131 -13.52 -16.58 -18.48
N ASP A 132 -13.84 -16.15 -17.26
CA ASP A 132 -14.58 -14.91 -16.96
C ASP A 132 -13.73 -13.63 -17.09
N GLY A 133 -12.47 -13.75 -17.54
CA GLY A 133 -11.57 -12.60 -17.75
C GLY A 133 -10.94 -12.05 -16.47
N MET A 134 -11.06 -12.74 -15.33
CA MET A 134 -10.48 -12.35 -14.04
C MET A 134 -9.02 -12.84 -13.93
N ALA A 135 -8.15 -12.29 -14.77
CA ALA A 135 -6.74 -12.70 -14.83
C ALA A 135 -5.86 -12.05 -13.74
N LYS A 136 -6.20 -10.84 -13.30
CA LYS A 136 -5.53 -10.11 -12.22
C LYS A 136 -6.50 -9.99 -11.04
N LEU A 137 -6.12 -10.50 -9.89
CA LEU A 137 -6.92 -10.50 -8.67
C LEU A 137 -6.25 -9.63 -7.62
N GLY A 138 -7.05 -8.94 -6.82
CA GLY A 138 -6.60 -8.22 -5.63
C GLY A 138 -7.28 -8.76 -4.38
N LEU A 139 -6.53 -8.80 -3.29
CA LEU A 139 -7.03 -9.04 -1.94
C LEU A 139 -6.58 -7.90 -1.04
N ARG A 140 -7.51 -7.08 -0.55
CA ARG A 140 -7.24 -6.07 0.45
C ARG A 140 -7.65 -6.60 1.81
N VAL A 141 -6.74 -6.58 2.77
CA VAL A 141 -6.97 -6.99 4.15
C VAL A 141 -6.81 -5.78 5.05
N THR A 142 -7.78 -5.60 5.94
CA THR A 142 -7.82 -4.53 6.93
C THR A 142 -7.73 -5.13 8.32
N PHE A 143 -6.80 -4.63 9.11
CA PHE A 143 -6.67 -4.91 10.54
C PHE A 143 -6.77 -3.60 11.30
N GLU A 144 -7.92 -3.34 11.90
CA GLU A 144 -8.16 -2.24 12.82
C GLU A 144 -8.45 -2.76 14.23
N SER A 145 -8.40 -1.88 15.24
CA SER A 145 -8.54 -2.29 16.65
C SER A 145 -9.87 -3.00 16.95
N GLN A 146 -10.92 -2.73 16.16
CA GLN A 146 -12.27 -3.28 16.32
C GLN A 146 -12.66 -4.22 15.17
N GLU A 147 -12.14 -3.98 13.96
CA GLU A 147 -12.58 -4.66 12.73
C GLU A 147 -11.42 -5.38 12.03
N VAL A 148 -11.63 -6.65 11.70
CA VAL A 148 -10.73 -7.43 10.84
C VAL A 148 -11.57 -7.92 9.68
N GLY A 149 -11.15 -7.61 8.46
CA GLY A 149 -11.93 -7.91 7.27
C GLY A 149 -11.08 -7.98 6.01
N PHE A 150 -11.70 -8.48 4.94
CA PHE A 150 -11.08 -8.51 3.63
C PHE A 150 -12.07 -8.11 2.55
N VAL A 151 -11.53 -7.61 1.43
CA VAL A 151 -12.23 -7.43 0.18
C VAL A 151 -11.39 -8.06 -0.91
N ALA A 152 -12.03 -8.84 -1.79
CA ALA A 152 -11.38 -9.42 -2.95
C ALA A 152 -12.07 -8.94 -4.24
N GLY A 153 -11.28 -8.68 -5.27
CA GLY A 153 -11.82 -8.14 -6.52
C GLY A 153 -10.92 -8.34 -7.73
N SER A 154 -11.50 -8.13 -8.90
CA SER A 154 -10.84 -8.18 -10.20
C SER A 154 -11.47 -7.14 -11.13
N ASN A 155 -10.70 -6.57 -12.04
CA ASN A 155 -11.17 -5.59 -13.04
C ASN A 155 -11.94 -4.39 -12.43
N GLY A 156 -11.60 -3.98 -11.20
CA GLY A 156 -12.24 -2.87 -10.50
C GLY A 156 -13.63 -3.20 -9.94
N GLN A 157 -13.95 -4.49 -9.81
CA GLN A 157 -15.20 -4.98 -9.23
C GLN A 157 -14.92 -6.06 -8.17
N PRO A 158 -15.80 -6.22 -7.16
CA PRO A 158 -15.73 -7.33 -6.21
C PRO A 158 -15.85 -8.69 -6.91
N LEU A 159 -15.22 -9.72 -6.35
CA LEU A 159 -15.42 -11.09 -6.82
C LEU A 159 -16.86 -11.55 -6.55
N PRO A 160 -17.42 -12.43 -7.40
CA PRO A 160 -18.70 -13.09 -7.14
C PRO A 160 -18.79 -13.75 -5.75
N ALA A 161 -19.98 -13.70 -5.13
CA ALA A 161 -20.22 -14.17 -3.76
C ALA A 161 -19.74 -15.60 -3.49
N GLN A 162 -19.91 -16.51 -4.45
CA GLN A 162 -19.44 -17.90 -4.34
C GLN A 162 -17.94 -18.02 -4.03
N TYR A 163 -17.12 -17.10 -4.55
CA TYR A 163 -15.69 -17.07 -4.29
C TYR A 163 -15.37 -16.38 -2.97
N LEU A 164 -16.16 -15.35 -2.60
CA LEU A 164 -16.02 -14.66 -1.32
C LEU A 164 -16.30 -15.59 -0.14
N ASP A 165 -17.32 -16.45 -0.24
CA ASP A 165 -17.65 -17.43 0.80
C ASP A 165 -16.54 -18.47 0.96
N ALA A 166 -15.96 -18.96 -0.14
CA ALA A 166 -14.80 -19.86 -0.12
C ALA A 166 -13.57 -19.18 0.49
N LEU A 167 -13.37 -17.90 0.19
CA LEU A 167 -12.29 -17.09 0.74
C LEU A 167 -12.45 -16.85 2.24
N ASP A 168 -13.65 -16.53 2.72
CA ASP A 168 -13.89 -16.24 4.14
C ASP A 168 -13.57 -17.46 5.01
N ASN A 169 -14.03 -18.65 4.61
CA ASN A 169 -13.73 -19.91 5.28
C ASN A 169 -12.21 -20.19 5.43
N MET A 170 -11.41 -19.75 4.46
CA MET A 170 -9.96 -19.97 4.44
C MET A 170 -9.17 -18.83 5.09
N LEU A 171 -9.65 -17.59 4.99
CA LEU A 171 -8.94 -16.39 5.46
C LEU A 171 -9.28 -16.04 6.90
N ALA A 172 -10.53 -16.17 7.34
CA ALA A 172 -10.97 -15.87 8.70
C ALA A 172 -10.07 -16.49 9.80
N PRO A 173 -9.69 -17.78 9.75
CA PRO A 173 -8.82 -18.37 10.77
C PRO A 173 -7.38 -17.82 10.71
N VAL A 174 -6.89 -17.47 9.52
CA VAL A 174 -5.54 -16.92 9.35
C VAL A 174 -5.46 -15.49 9.85
N MET A 175 -6.44 -14.66 9.52
CA MET A 175 -6.51 -13.27 9.97
C MET A 175 -6.73 -13.19 11.48
N SER A 176 -7.58 -14.05 12.04
CA SER A 176 -7.80 -14.15 13.49
C SER A 176 -6.57 -14.61 14.27
N SER A 177 -5.60 -15.26 13.60
CA SER A 177 -4.36 -15.68 14.23
C SER A 177 -3.38 -14.54 14.48
N ARG A 178 -3.61 -13.35 13.89
CA ARG A 178 -2.92 -12.12 14.30
C ARG A 178 -3.42 -11.75 15.69
N GLY A 179 -2.66 -12.14 16.72
CA GLY A 179 -3.03 -11.88 18.11
C GLY A 179 -3.32 -10.39 18.34
N ARG A 180 -4.44 -10.08 18.98
CA ARG A 180 -4.79 -8.69 19.34
C ARG A 180 -3.82 -8.20 20.43
N LYS A 181 -2.75 -7.50 20.04
CA LYS A 181 -1.89 -6.80 20.99
C LYS A 181 -2.48 -5.42 21.29
N ARG A 182 -2.40 -5.00 22.55
CA ARG A 182 -2.86 -3.68 22.98
C ARG A 182 -1.92 -2.64 22.37
N GLY A 183 -2.42 -1.85 21.41
CA GLY A 183 -1.63 -0.87 20.67
C GLY A 183 -1.20 -1.31 19.26
N ASP A 184 -1.77 -2.39 18.71
CA ASP A 184 -1.53 -2.75 17.30
C ASP A 184 -1.99 -1.61 16.38
N GLU A 185 -1.07 -1.11 15.57
CA GLU A 185 -1.30 -0.04 14.62
C GLU A 185 -2.23 -0.53 13.49
N PRO A 186 -3.19 0.30 13.03
CA PRO A 186 -4.05 -0.07 11.91
C PRO A 186 -3.19 -0.42 10.70
N LEU A 187 -3.43 -1.61 10.13
CA LEU A 187 -2.73 -2.08 8.95
C LEU A 187 -3.73 -2.35 7.84
N VAL A 188 -3.56 -1.66 6.73
CA VAL A 188 -4.28 -1.95 5.48
C VAL A 188 -3.25 -2.34 4.42
N MET A 189 -3.42 -3.53 3.85
CA MET A 189 -2.55 -4.03 2.79
C MET A 189 -3.34 -4.66 1.65
N GLU A 190 -2.80 -4.56 0.44
CA GLU A 190 -3.39 -5.15 -0.76
C GLU A 190 -2.40 -6.08 -1.46
N LEU A 191 -2.76 -7.35 -1.56
CA LEU A 191 -1.99 -8.39 -2.23
C LEU A 191 -2.48 -8.54 -3.67
N VAL A 192 -1.56 -8.68 -4.61
CA VAL A 192 -1.85 -8.81 -6.05
C VAL A 192 -1.49 -10.19 -6.55
N PHE A 193 -2.45 -10.84 -7.21
CA PHE A 193 -2.30 -12.18 -7.77
C PHE A 193 -2.59 -12.20 -9.28
N TYR A 194 -1.95 -13.11 -9.98
CA TYR A 194 -2.19 -13.37 -11.39
C TYR A 194 -2.55 -14.83 -11.63
N ILE A 195 -3.56 -15.05 -12.47
CA ILE A 195 -3.89 -16.36 -13.03
C ILE A 195 -3.24 -16.50 -14.41
N LEU A 196 -2.34 -17.47 -14.50
CA LEU A 196 -1.52 -17.78 -15.67
C LEU A 196 -1.88 -19.17 -16.22
N GLU A 197 -1.54 -19.40 -17.48
CA GLU A 197 -1.60 -20.73 -18.07
C GLU A 197 -0.46 -21.60 -17.53
N ASN A 198 -0.76 -22.86 -17.20
CA ASN A 198 0.26 -23.85 -16.93
C ASN A 198 0.78 -24.39 -18.26
N ILE A 199 1.90 -23.84 -18.73
CA ILE A 199 2.60 -24.34 -19.91
C ILE A 199 3.40 -25.57 -19.45
N THR A 200 2.77 -26.73 -19.54
CA THR A 200 3.40 -28.06 -19.38
C THR A 200 3.32 -28.82 -20.68
#